data_AF-A0A7V9HPR1-F1
#
_entry.id   AF-A0A7V9HPR1-F1
#
_cell.length_a   1.000
_cell.length_b   1.000
_cell.length_c   1.000
_cell.angle_alpha   90.00
_cell.angle_beta   90.00
_cell.angle_gamma   90.00
#
_symmetry.space_group_name_H-M   'P 1'
#
loop_
_entity.id
_entity.type
_entity.pdbx_description
1 polymer ?
#
loop_
_entity_poly.entity_id
_entity_poly.type
_entity_poly.pdbx_seq_one_letter_code
_entity_poly.pdbx_strand_id
1 'polypeptide(L)'
;MKKRKATEIRVDFSLKREVLFVVIGTMLGAVSMLIPTVFEVEMGIPYYITWVAFGHVIGVYSSDAAFAGIVIHAITAISIGIVIGVFLYKTGILNISKISNGLLYGLLSGSVILVVFFIPVYLLILLPEINRTIEAMTQTAYNEYETTSPQYSFPLVIASYVIMHLVFGITVGLTSSTLSIKFGSRYRCSKCDVSFSRIDSYQKHLELIHGEKPIRLTRILILGGGFAGIEVLRQIQKAFQNDIGMDITLVSRDNFFLFTPMLPEISSGMIETRHIVTPLRVFFNRAKFYEADVESIDLDNKQVVISHRIGKQTNPIEWRSHILKYDYLLIALGSETNFFGMDGAAKQAFTLKNRLLDRKHLIIHLPKYDESAARP
;
A
#
# COMPACT_ATOMS: atom_id res chain seq x y z
N MET A 1 34.89 -26.14 16.25
CA MET A 1 34.06 -24.98 15.86
C MET A 1 32.64 -25.44 15.56
N LYS A 2 31.66 -25.09 16.40
CA LYS A 2 30.23 -25.34 16.12
C LYS A 2 29.82 -24.54 14.88
N LYS A 3 29.35 -25.21 13.82
CA LYS A 3 28.67 -24.56 12.68
C LYS A 3 27.51 -23.74 13.25
N ARG A 4 27.63 -22.40 13.24
CA ARG A 4 26.50 -21.51 13.50
C ARG A 4 25.46 -21.82 12.43
N LYS A 5 24.30 -22.37 12.84
CA LYS A 5 23.11 -22.47 12.00
C LYS A 5 22.88 -21.08 11.39
N ALA A 6 22.84 -21.00 10.06
CA ALA A 6 22.47 -19.77 9.38
C ALA A 6 21.09 -19.37 9.87
N THR A 7 21.02 -18.36 10.74
CA THR A 7 19.76 -17.70 11.07
C THR A 7 19.26 -17.08 9.77
N GLU A 8 18.19 -17.63 9.21
CA GLU A 8 17.44 -17.03 8.10
C GLU A 8 17.17 -15.57 8.44
N ILE A 9 17.81 -14.67 7.70
CA ILE A 9 17.56 -13.26 7.91
C ILE A 9 16.28 -12.93 7.17
N ARG A 10 15.26 -12.64 7.96
CA ARG A 10 13.94 -12.22 7.48
C ARG A 10 14.04 -10.83 6.84
N VAL A 11 13.81 -10.79 5.53
CA VAL A 11 13.65 -9.55 4.76
C VAL A 11 12.22 -9.05 4.98
N ASP A 12 12.05 -8.18 5.97
CA ASP A 12 10.74 -7.58 6.24
C ASP A 12 10.43 -6.49 5.21
N PHE A 13 9.25 -6.55 4.61
CA PHE A 13 8.69 -5.50 3.78
C PHE A 13 7.65 -4.73 4.62
N SER A 14 7.11 -3.63 4.09
CA SER A 14 5.94 -3.02 4.73
C SER A 14 4.71 -3.89 4.45
N LEU A 15 4.37 -4.76 5.42
CA LEU A 15 3.22 -5.68 5.44
C LEU A 15 1.95 -5.10 4.80
N LYS A 16 1.70 -3.79 4.97
CA LYS A 16 0.50 -3.13 4.48
C LYS A 16 0.40 -3.05 2.95
N ARG A 17 1.51 -2.90 2.22
CA ARG A 17 1.47 -2.70 0.76
C ARG A 17 1.38 -4.01 -0.03
N GLU A 18 2.05 -5.05 0.41
CA GLU A 18 2.02 -6.34 -0.29
C GLU A 18 0.70 -7.07 -0.06
N VAL A 19 0.15 -6.99 1.16
CA VAL A 19 -1.23 -7.45 1.42
C VAL A 19 -2.21 -6.73 0.49
N LEU A 20 -2.06 -5.42 0.28
CA LEU A 20 -2.90 -4.68 -0.67
C LEU A 20 -2.77 -5.20 -2.10
N PHE A 21 -1.56 -5.52 -2.58
CA PHE A 21 -1.36 -6.04 -3.94
C PHE A 21 -1.94 -7.44 -4.13
N VAL A 22 -1.83 -8.29 -3.10
CA VAL A 22 -2.45 -9.61 -3.08
C VAL A 22 -3.98 -9.47 -3.09
N VAL A 23 -4.56 -8.58 -2.28
CA VAL A 23 -6.00 -8.27 -2.27
C VAL A 23 -6.47 -7.86 -3.67
N ILE A 24 -5.79 -6.91 -4.31
CA ILE A 24 -6.12 -6.48 -5.68
C ILE A 24 -6.01 -7.65 -6.66
N GLY A 25 -4.97 -8.48 -6.54
CA GLY A 25 -4.80 -9.69 -7.33
C GLY A 25 -5.97 -10.67 -7.17
N THR A 26 -6.43 -10.91 -5.94
CA THR A 26 -7.57 -11.81 -5.65
C THR A 26 -8.89 -11.28 -6.18
N MET A 27 -9.11 -9.96 -6.14
CA MET A 27 -10.30 -9.35 -6.75
C MET A 27 -10.30 -9.53 -8.27
N LEU A 28 -9.17 -9.27 -8.93
CA LEU A 28 -9.06 -9.45 -10.38
C LEU A 28 -9.11 -10.94 -10.78
N GLY A 29 -8.53 -11.83 -9.97
CA GLY A 29 -8.64 -13.27 -10.14
C GLY A 29 -10.09 -13.75 -10.08
N ALA A 30 -10.88 -13.23 -9.12
CA ALA A 30 -12.29 -13.57 -8.99
C ALA A 30 -13.15 -13.10 -10.18
N VAL A 31 -12.72 -12.06 -10.89
CA VAL A 31 -13.36 -11.64 -12.14
C VAL A 31 -12.87 -12.48 -13.32
N SER A 32 -11.56 -12.76 -13.40
CA SER A 32 -10.98 -13.51 -14.53
C SER A 32 -11.41 -14.97 -14.58
N MET A 33 -11.75 -15.56 -13.44
CA MET A 33 -12.33 -16.91 -13.39
C MET A 33 -13.72 -17.01 -14.03
N LEU A 34 -14.37 -15.87 -14.33
CA LEU A 34 -15.59 -15.81 -15.15
C LEU A 34 -15.30 -15.83 -16.67
N ILE A 35 -14.04 -15.83 -17.10
CA ILE A 35 -13.71 -15.89 -18.53
C ILE A 35 -13.93 -17.30 -19.09
N PRO A 36 -13.43 -18.39 -18.45
CA PRO A 36 -13.71 -19.76 -18.90
C PRO A 36 -15.20 -20.04 -19.07
N THR A 37 -16.05 -19.38 -18.28
CA THR A 37 -17.49 -19.60 -18.28
C THR A 37 -18.17 -19.18 -19.56
N VAL A 38 -17.63 -18.16 -20.24
CA VAL A 38 -18.13 -17.72 -21.54
C VAL A 38 -17.89 -18.82 -22.59
N PHE A 39 -16.72 -19.46 -22.55
CA PHE A 39 -16.40 -20.58 -23.43
C PHE A 39 -17.23 -21.83 -23.11
N GLU A 40 -17.56 -22.06 -21.84
CA GLU A 40 -18.43 -23.18 -21.43
C GLU A 40 -19.85 -23.03 -22.00
N VAL A 41 -20.38 -21.81 -22.04
CA VAL A 41 -21.67 -21.51 -22.69
C VAL A 41 -21.61 -21.77 -24.19
N GLU A 42 -20.52 -21.39 -24.87
CA GLU A 42 -20.34 -21.69 -26.30
C GLU A 42 -20.21 -23.20 -26.59
N MET A 43 -19.68 -23.97 -25.62
CA MET A 43 -19.56 -25.44 -25.70
C MET A 43 -20.85 -26.18 -25.28
N GLY A 44 -21.94 -25.46 -25.04
CA GLY A 44 -23.24 -26.02 -24.64
C GLY A 44 -23.28 -26.58 -23.21
N ILE A 45 -22.23 -26.35 -22.41
CA ILE A 45 -22.16 -26.86 -21.05
C ILE A 45 -23.21 -26.11 -20.22
N PRO A 46 -24.09 -26.80 -19.46
CA PRO A 46 -25.14 -26.19 -18.64
C PRO A 46 -24.56 -25.58 -17.36
N TYR A 47 -23.62 -24.67 -17.57
CA TYR A 47 -22.80 -24.05 -16.56
C TYR A 47 -23.60 -23.14 -15.63
N TYR A 48 -24.74 -22.63 -16.11
CA TYR A 48 -25.66 -21.81 -15.31
C TYR A 48 -26.25 -22.57 -14.11
N ILE A 49 -26.43 -23.90 -14.19
CA ILE A 49 -27.02 -24.68 -13.08
C ILE A 49 -26.11 -24.68 -11.86
N THR A 50 -24.79 -24.72 -12.05
CA THR A 50 -23.84 -24.64 -10.94
C THR A 50 -23.99 -23.30 -10.19
N TRP A 51 -24.18 -22.21 -10.91
CA TRP A 51 -24.41 -20.90 -10.30
C TRP A 51 -25.78 -20.77 -9.64
N VAL A 52 -26.83 -21.30 -10.27
CA VAL A 52 -28.16 -21.36 -9.64
C VAL A 52 -28.09 -22.13 -8.32
N ALA A 53 -27.39 -23.27 -8.29
CA ALA A 53 -27.18 -24.04 -7.07
C ALA A 53 -26.45 -23.24 -5.98
N PHE A 54 -25.41 -22.47 -6.33
CA PHE A 54 -24.80 -21.54 -5.37
C PHE A 54 -25.80 -20.49 -4.83
N GLY A 55 -26.70 -19.98 -5.67
CA GLY A 55 -27.79 -19.08 -5.25
C GLY A 55 -28.76 -19.74 -4.28
N HIS A 56 -29.16 -20.99 -4.56
CA HIS A 56 -30.03 -21.77 -3.67
C HIS A 56 -29.38 -22.05 -2.32
N VAL A 57 -28.06 -22.31 -2.27
CA VAL A 57 -27.31 -22.50 -1.02
C VAL A 57 -27.44 -21.29 -0.07
N ILE A 58 -27.61 -20.08 -0.62
CA ILE A 58 -27.84 -18.86 0.16
C ILE A 58 -29.31 -18.42 0.20
N GLY A 59 -30.23 -19.29 -0.22
CA GLY A 59 -31.68 -19.08 -0.12
C GLY A 59 -32.30 -18.22 -1.22
N VAL A 60 -31.62 -18.01 -2.35
CA VAL A 60 -32.14 -17.24 -3.49
C VAL A 60 -32.71 -18.20 -4.54
N TYR A 61 -34.05 -18.30 -4.60
CA TYR A 61 -34.79 -19.20 -5.51
C TYR A 61 -35.51 -18.45 -6.65
N SER A 62 -35.16 -17.19 -6.91
CA SER A 62 -35.73 -16.37 -7.99
C SER A 62 -34.93 -16.54 -9.30
N SER A 63 -35.33 -15.81 -10.34
CA SER A 63 -34.54 -15.65 -11.57
C SER A 63 -33.13 -15.08 -11.34
N ASP A 64 -32.86 -14.54 -10.15
CA ASP A 64 -31.58 -13.96 -9.78
C ASP A 64 -30.63 -14.98 -9.12
N ALA A 65 -31.04 -16.23 -8.96
CA ALA A 65 -30.26 -17.28 -8.29
C ALA A 65 -28.85 -17.44 -8.89
N ALA A 66 -28.73 -17.44 -10.22
CA ALA A 66 -27.44 -17.54 -10.89
C ALA A 66 -26.53 -16.34 -10.56
N PHE A 67 -27.08 -15.12 -10.59
CA PHE A 67 -26.33 -13.91 -10.25
C PHE A 67 -25.88 -13.91 -8.79
N ALA A 68 -26.80 -14.27 -7.88
CA ALA A 68 -26.50 -14.42 -6.47
C ALA A 68 -25.39 -15.47 -6.22
N GLY A 69 -25.42 -16.56 -6.98
CA GLY A 69 -24.39 -17.60 -6.97
C GLY A 69 -23.01 -17.12 -7.39
N ILE A 70 -22.91 -16.35 -8.48
CA ILE A 70 -21.67 -15.73 -8.93
C ILE A 70 -21.12 -14.80 -7.85
N VAL A 71 -21.98 -13.98 -7.25
CA VAL A 71 -21.60 -13.02 -6.21
C VAL A 71 -21.05 -13.73 -4.97
N ILE A 72 -21.75 -14.75 -4.44
CA ILE A 72 -21.29 -15.44 -3.23
C ILE A 72 -19.98 -16.19 -3.45
N HIS A 73 -19.80 -16.78 -4.64
CA HIS A 73 -18.57 -17.46 -4.98
C HIS A 73 -17.40 -16.47 -5.13
N ALA A 74 -17.61 -15.31 -5.77
CA ALA A 74 -16.60 -14.26 -5.85
C ALA A 74 -16.20 -13.75 -4.46
N ILE A 75 -17.16 -13.50 -3.56
CA ILE A 75 -16.90 -13.11 -2.17
C ILE A 75 -16.08 -14.16 -1.44
N THR A 76 -16.43 -15.44 -1.61
CA THR A 76 -15.74 -16.57 -0.98
C THR A 76 -14.31 -16.70 -1.51
N ALA A 77 -14.12 -16.64 -2.83
CA ALA A 77 -12.82 -16.70 -3.48
C ALA A 77 -11.90 -15.54 -3.06
N ILE A 78 -12.43 -14.32 -2.97
CA ILE A 78 -11.69 -13.15 -2.47
C ILE A 78 -11.29 -13.36 -1.00
N SER A 79 -12.23 -13.79 -0.15
CA SER A 79 -11.98 -13.98 1.29
C SER A 79 -10.88 -15.02 1.54
N ILE A 80 -10.99 -16.19 0.91
CA ILE A 80 -10.00 -17.26 1.04
C ILE A 80 -8.67 -16.83 0.42
N GLY A 81 -8.70 -16.20 -0.76
CA GLY A 81 -7.50 -15.71 -1.44
C GLY A 81 -6.71 -14.71 -0.60
N ILE A 82 -7.40 -13.81 0.13
CA ILE A 82 -6.76 -12.88 1.07
C ILE A 82 -6.12 -13.64 2.24
N VAL A 83 -6.84 -14.59 2.85
CA VAL A 83 -6.32 -15.36 4.00
C VAL A 83 -5.08 -16.18 3.62
N ILE A 84 -5.18 -16.97 2.55
CA ILE A 84 -4.06 -17.75 2.01
C ILE A 84 -2.93 -16.81 1.65
N GLY A 85 -3.26 -15.68 1.02
CA GLY A 85 -2.26 -14.77 0.53
C GLY A 85 -1.48 -14.07 1.64
N VAL A 86 -2.16 -13.69 2.73
CA VAL A 86 -1.55 -13.18 3.97
C VAL A 86 -0.73 -14.27 4.67
N PHE A 87 -1.20 -15.51 4.67
CA PHE A 87 -0.48 -16.65 5.27
C PHE A 87 0.83 -16.94 4.54
N LEU A 88 0.77 -17.16 3.22
CA LEU A 88 1.93 -17.42 2.36
C LEU A 88 2.93 -16.27 2.40
N TYR A 89 2.44 -15.04 2.56
CA TYR A 89 3.28 -13.89 2.80
C TYR A 89 4.00 -13.97 4.16
N LYS A 90 3.25 -14.19 5.26
CA LYS A 90 3.81 -14.25 6.62
C LYS A 90 4.87 -15.34 6.78
N THR A 91 4.71 -16.47 6.08
CA THR A 91 5.66 -17.57 6.10
C THR A 91 6.91 -17.32 5.26
N GLY A 92 6.93 -16.27 4.43
CA GLY A 92 8.10 -15.88 3.64
C GLY A 92 8.48 -16.87 2.53
N ILE A 93 7.56 -17.79 2.19
CA ILE A 93 7.86 -18.92 1.29
C ILE A 93 8.14 -18.45 -0.14
N LEU A 94 7.63 -17.27 -0.57
CA LEU A 94 7.81 -16.76 -1.94
C LEU A 94 7.98 -15.24 -1.98
N ASN A 95 9.10 -14.78 -2.52
CA ASN A 95 9.29 -13.37 -2.88
C ASN A 95 8.57 -13.08 -4.21
N ILE A 96 7.38 -12.50 -4.14
CA ILE A 96 6.52 -12.16 -5.30
C ILE A 96 7.06 -11.01 -6.17
N SER A 97 8.21 -10.41 -5.82
CA SER A 97 8.84 -9.40 -6.66
C SER A 97 9.36 -9.96 -7.99
N LYS A 98 9.42 -11.28 -8.14
CA LYS A 98 9.73 -11.99 -9.39
C LYS A 98 8.44 -12.52 -9.98
N ILE A 99 8.25 -12.31 -11.28
CA ILE A 99 7.08 -12.82 -12.01
C ILE A 99 6.96 -14.34 -11.88
N SER A 100 8.07 -15.09 -11.97
CA SER A 100 8.07 -16.55 -11.81
C SER A 100 7.63 -17.00 -10.41
N ASN A 101 8.07 -16.29 -9.36
CA ASN A 101 7.69 -16.61 -7.99
C ASN A 101 6.24 -16.23 -7.71
N GLY A 102 5.76 -15.11 -8.23
CA GLY A 102 4.36 -14.76 -8.09
C GLY A 102 3.45 -15.67 -8.90
N LEU A 103 3.88 -16.16 -10.07
CA LEU A 103 3.16 -17.20 -10.79
C LEU A 103 3.05 -18.49 -9.95
N LEU A 104 4.18 -18.95 -9.39
CA LEU A 104 4.19 -20.12 -8.50
C LEU A 104 3.28 -19.92 -7.28
N TYR A 105 3.34 -18.74 -6.67
CA TYR A 105 2.47 -18.33 -5.57
C TYR A 105 0.99 -18.40 -5.95
N GLY A 106 0.64 -17.83 -7.11
CA GLY A 106 -0.70 -17.82 -7.64
C GLY A 106 -1.23 -19.22 -7.91
N LEU A 107 -0.42 -20.08 -8.54
CA LEU A 107 -0.77 -21.48 -8.82
C LEU A 107 -0.97 -22.31 -7.54
N LEU A 108 -0.11 -22.11 -6.54
CA LEU A 108 -0.28 -22.75 -5.22
C LEU A 108 -1.57 -22.28 -4.53
N SER A 109 -1.84 -20.97 -4.57
CA SER A 109 -3.07 -20.40 -4.01
C SER A 109 -4.31 -20.99 -4.70
N GLY A 110 -4.35 -21.00 -6.03
CA GLY A 110 -5.45 -21.58 -6.81
C GLY A 110 -5.63 -23.08 -6.53
N SER A 111 -4.53 -23.83 -6.40
CA SER A 111 -4.55 -25.26 -6.10
C SER A 111 -5.08 -25.57 -4.69
N VAL A 112 -4.70 -24.76 -3.69
CA VAL A 112 -5.23 -24.89 -2.33
C VAL A 112 -6.72 -24.57 -2.30
N ILE A 113 -7.16 -23.50 -2.97
CA ILE A 113 -8.59 -23.16 -3.07
C ILE A 113 -9.36 -24.31 -3.71
N LEU A 114 -8.85 -24.87 -4.81
CA LEU A 114 -9.49 -26.00 -5.49
C LEU A 114 -9.61 -27.23 -4.58
N VAL A 115 -8.50 -27.68 -4.01
CA VAL A 115 -8.43 -28.97 -3.30
C VAL A 115 -9.04 -28.91 -1.91
N VAL A 116 -8.76 -27.83 -1.16
CA VAL A 116 -9.12 -27.73 0.26
C VAL A 116 -10.52 -27.13 0.46
N PHE A 117 -10.97 -26.28 -0.47
CA PHE A 117 -12.25 -25.59 -0.33
C PHE A 117 -13.27 -26.03 -1.38
N PHE A 118 -12.96 -25.90 -2.66
CA PHE A 118 -13.93 -26.14 -3.73
C PHE A 118 -14.37 -27.60 -3.80
N ILE A 119 -13.44 -28.57 -3.83
CA ILE A 119 -13.79 -30.00 -3.94
C ILE A 119 -14.72 -30.45 -2.78
N PRO A 120 -14.41 -30.16 -1.49
CA PRO A 120 -15.32 -30.51 -0.39
C PRO A 120 -16.69 -29.82 -0.50
N VAL A 121 -16.73 -28.52 -0.80
CA VAL A 121 -17.99 -27.78 -0.98
C VAL A 121 -18.80 -28.35 -2.14
N TYR A 122 -18.14 -28.70 -3.24
CA TYR A 122 -18.79 -29.28 -4.40
C TYR A 122 -19.42 -30.63 -4.06
N LEU A 123 -18.65 -31.54 -3.46
CA LEU A 123 -19.14 -32.89 -3.15
C LEU A 123 -20.22 -32.92 -2.08
N LEU A 124 -20.08 -32.09 -1.03
CA LEU A 124 -20.96 -32.14 0.14
C LEU A 124 -22.17 -31.22 0.05
N ILE A 125 -22.07 -30.13 -0.71
CA ILE A 125 -23.10 -29.07 -0.73
C ILE A 125 -23.65 -28.88 -2.14
N LEU A 126 -22.80 -28.60 -3.13
CA LEU A 126 -23.30 -28.22 -4.46
C LEU A 126 -23.87 -29.39 -5.23
N LEU A 127 -23.25 -30.57 -5.18
CA LEU A 127 -23.72 -31.73 -5.94
C LEU A 127 -25.15 -32.16 -5.51
N PRO A 128 -25.47 -32.27 -4.21
CA PRO A 128 -26.86 -32.47 -3.77
C PRO A 128 -27.82 -31.37 -4.25
N GLU A 129 -27.38 -30.11 -4.21
CA GLU A 129 -28.23 -28.97 -4.57
C GLU A 129 -28.44 -28.85 -6.09
N ILE A 130 -27.44 -29.20 -6.89
CA ILE A 130 -27.54 -29.32 -8.35
C ILE A 130 -28.60 -30.37 -8.70
N ASN A 131 -28.56 -31.54 -8.06
CA ASN A 131 -29.54 -32.59 -8.31
C ASN A 131 -30.97 -32.12 -7.97
N ARG A 132 -31.17 -31.45 -6.82
CA ARG A 132 -32.47 -30.85 -6.47
C ARG A 132 -32.91 -29.79 -7.46
N THR A 133 -31.97 -28.96 -7.92
CA THR A 133 -32.25 -27.90 -8.90
C THR A 133 -32.73 -28.50 -10.20
N ILE A 134 -32.10 -29.59 -10.67
CA ILE A 134 -32.50 -30.34 -11.88
C ILE A 134 -33.87 -31.01 -11.69
N GLU A 135 -34.12 -31.66 -10.54
CA GLU A 135 -35.42 -32.27 -10.22
C GLU A 135 -36.57 -31.26 -10.18
N ALA A 136 -36.30 -30.02 -9.81
CA ALA A 136 -37.28 -28.94 -9.75
C ALA A 136 -37.53 -28.25 -11.12
N MET A 137 -36.79 -28.60 -12.17
CA MET A 137 -36.95 -27.98 -13.50
C MET A 137 -38.27 -28.40 -14.15
N THR A 138 -38.85 -27.50 -14.94
CA THR A 138 -39.99 -27.88 -15.80
C THR A 138 -39.56 -28.92 -16.82
N GLN A 139 -40.49 -29.79 -17.26
CA GLN A 139 -40.19 -30.83 -18.26
C GLN A 139 -39.56 -30.24 -19.54
N THR A 140 -40.00 -29.05 -19.96
CA THR A 140 -39.44 -28.36 -21.13
C THR A 140 -37.97 -27.96 -20.89
N ALA A 141 -37.67 -27.38 -19.74
CA ALA A 141 -36.30 -26.99 -19.38
C ALA A 141 -35.39 -28.20 -19.14
N TYR A 142 -35.94 -29.29 -18.59
CA TYR A 142 -35.22 -30.56 -18.43
C TYR A 142 -34.88 -31.18 -19.78
N ASN A 143 -35.81 -31.23 -20.73
CA ASN A 143 -35.58 -31.77 -22.07
C ASN A 143 -34.56 -30.90 -22.85
N GLU A 144 -34.60 -29.58 -22.69
CA GLU A 144 -33.58 -28.67 -23.25
C GLU A 144 -32.21 -28.95 -22.64
N TYR A 145 -32.12 -29.08 -21.31
CA TYR A 145 -30.89 -29.46 -20.61
C TYR A 145 -30.35 -30.82 -21.08
N GLU A 146 -31.20 -31.84 -21.22
CA GLU A 146 -30.82 -33.20 -21.63
C GLU A 146 -30.30 -33.24 -23.08
N THR A 147 -30.89 -32.42 -23.96
CA THR A 147 -30.49 -32.34 -25.38
C THR A 147 -29.24 -31.48 -25.61
N THR A 148 -29.01 -30.43 -24.82
CA THR A 148 -27.80 -29.60 -24.89
C THR A 148 -26.63 -30.14 -24.07
N SER A 149 -26.86 -31.11 -23.17
CA SER A 149 -25.83 -31.69 -22.30
C SER A 149 -25.43 -33.12 -22.68
N PRO A 150 -25.05 -33.42 -23.94
CA PRO A 150 -24.77 -34.79 -24.37
C PRO A 150 -23.53 -35.30 -23.63
N GLN A 151 -23.76 -36.07 -22.57
CA GLN A 151 -22.75 -36.77 -21.76
C GLN A 151 -21.45 -36.01 -21.54
N TYR A 152 -21.49 -34.94 -20.73
CA TYR A 152 -20.27 -34.45 -20.12
C TYR A 152 -19.75 -35.50 -19.16
N SER A 153 -18.75 -36.25 -19.63
CA SER A 153 -18.02 -37.16 -18.77
C SER A 153 -17.52 -36.36 -17.57
N PHE A 154 -17.69 -36.91 -16.36
CA PHE A 154 -17.15 -36.34 -15.12
C PHE A 154 -15.72 -35.74 -15.29
N PRO A 155 -14.79 -36.35 -16.06
CA PRO A 155 -13.51 -35.73 -16.41
C PRO A 155 -13.57 -34.32 -17.01
N LEU A 156 -14.51 -34.01 -17.91
CA LEU A 156 -14.58 -32.70 -18.59
C LEU A 156 -15.05 -31.59 -17.63
N VAL A 157 -16.01 -31.91 -16.76
CA VAL A 157 -16.50 -30.99 -15.72
C VAL A 157 -15.42 -30.70 -14.69
N ILE A 158 -14.68 -31.73 -14.26
CA ILE A 158 -13.55 -31.53 -13.37
C ILE A 158 -12.45 -30.70 -14.06
N ALA A 159 -12.18 -30.94 -15.34
CA ALA A 159 -11.21 -30.16 -16.10
C ALA A 159 -11.60 -28.68 -16.18
N SER A 160 -12.88 -28.34 -16.36
CA SER A 160 -13.32 -26.93 -16.40
C SER A 160 -13.12 -26.24 -15.05
N TYR A 161 -13.44 -26.90 -13.93
CA TYR A 161 -13.15 -26.36 -12.60
C TYR A 161 -11.66 -26.19 -12.32
N VAL A 162 -10.81 -27.12 -12.78
CA VAL A 162 -9.35 -26.99 -12.70
C VAL A 162 -8.88 -25.76 -13.48
N ILE A 163 -9.33 -25.60 -14.72
CA ILE A 163 -8.96 -24.46 -15.59
C ILE A 163 -9.36 -23.14 -14.93
N MET A 164 -10.57 -23.05 -14.38
CA MET A 164 -11.07 -21.86 -13.69
C MET A 164 -10.18 -21.44 -12.52
N HIS A 165 -9.79 -22.40 -11.68
CA HIS A 165 -8.92 -22.13 -10.52
C HIS A 165 -7.46 -21.86 -10.94
N LEU A 166 -6.99 -22.43 -12.05
CA LEU A 166 -5.70 -22.08 -12.65
C LEU A 166 -5.70 -20.65 -13.18
N VAL A 167 -6.75 -20.22 -13.90
CA VAL A 167 -6.90 -18.85 -14.38
C VAL A 167 -6.93 -17.86 -13.22
N PHE A 168 -7.70 -18.17 -12.16
CA PHE A 168 -7.68 -17.41 -10.91
C PHE A 168 -6.25 -17.28 -10.37
N GLY A 169 -5.56 -18.41 -10.17
CA GLY A 169 -4.21 -18.46 -9.62
C GLY A 169 -3.20 -17.66 -10.44
N ILE A 170 -3.17 -17.86 -11.76
CA ILE A 170 -2.29 -17.13 -12.68
C ILE A 170 -2.55 -15.63 -12.59
N THR A 171 -3.82 -15.21 -12.57
CA THR A 171 -4.20 -13.80 -12.47
C THR A 171 -3.72 -13.20 -11.15
N VAL A 172 -3.98 -13.86 -10.02
CA VAL A 172 -3.48 -13.42 -8.70
C VAL A 172 -1.97 -13.26 -8.72
N GLY A 173 -1.25 -14.24 -9.27
CA GLY A 173 0.21 -14.25 -9.34
C GLY A 173 0.79 -13.13 -10.19
N LEU A 174 0.27 -12.95 -11.40
CA LEU A 174 0.73 -11.91 -12.33
C LEU A 174 0.40 -10.50 -11.81
N THR A 175 -0.82 -10.27 -11.37
CA THR A 175 -1.24 -8.96 -10.85
C THR A 175 -0.46 -8.58 -9.59
N SER A 176 -0.33 -9.49 -8.61
CA SER A 176 0.42 -9.20 -7.39
C SER A 176 1.90 -8.94 -7.68
N SER A 177 2.52 -9.70 -8.60
CA SER A 177 3.91 -9.48 -9.01
C SER A 177 4.11 -8.13 -9.71
N THR A 178 3.25 -7.81 -10.68
CA THR A 178 3.36 -6.58 -11.46
C THR A 178 3.17 -5.35 -10.58
N LEU A 179 2.21 -5.37 -9.65
CA LEU A 179 2.03 -4.30 -8.66
C LEU A 179 3.21 -4.22 -7.68
N SER A 180 3.74 -5.36 -7.24
CA SER A 180 4.92 -5.40 -6.38
C SER A 180 6.16 -4.81 -7.06
N ILE A 181 6.38 -5.09 -8.35
CA ILE A 181 7.48 -4.54 -9.14
C ILE A 181 7.28 -3.04 -9.37
N LYS A 182 6.06 -2.62 -9.76
CA LYS A 182 5.77 -1.24 -10.16
C LYS A 182 5.72 -0.27 -8.99
N PHE A 183 5.21 -0.72 -7.83
CA PHE A 183 4.90 0.15 -6.70
C PHE A 183 5.52 -0.29 -5.36
N GLY A 184 6.05 -1.51 -5.27
CA GLY A 184 6.57 -2.11 -4.03
C GLY A 184 8.09 -2.03 -3.86
N SER A 185 8.86 -2.08 -4.95
CA SER A 185 10.32 -2.11 -4.89
C SER A 185 10.97 -0.77 -5.16
N ARG A 186 11.84 -0.33 -4.25
CA ARG A 186 12.74 0.82 -4.45
C ARG A 186 14.09 0.43 -5.02
N TYR A 187 14.47 -0.85 -4.91
CA TYR A 187 15.76 -1.39 -5.33
C TYR A 187 15.55 -2.69 -6.10
N ARG A 188 16.30 -2.94 -7.18
CA ARG A 188 16.24 -4.17 -7.98
C ARG A 188 17.65 -4.67 -8.24
N CYS A 189 17.89 -5.96 -8.02
CA CYS A 189 19.16 -6.60 -8.31
C CYS A 189 19.28 -6.91 -9.80
N SER A 190 20.29 -6.37 -10.47
CA SER A 190 20.53 -6.57 -11.91
C SER A 190 20.99 -7.99 -12.25
N LYS A 191 21.53 -8.75 -11.29
CA LYS A 191 22.08 -10.10 -11.54
C LYS A 191 21.03 -11.19 -11.50
N CYS A 192 20.13 -11.12 -10.53
CA CYS A 192 19.15 -12.18 -10.28
C CYS A 192 17.70 -11.69 -10.36
N ASP A 193 17.48 -10.43 -10.72
CA ASP A 193 16.18 -9.83 -10.95
C ASP A 193 15.21 -9.87 -9.75
N VAL A 194 15.77 -9.81 -8.54
CA VAL A 194 15.01 -9.71 -7.27
C VAL A 194 14.84 -8.24 -6.90
N SER A 195 13.67 -7.86 -6.40
CA SER A 195 13.38 -6.48 -6.00
C SER A 195 13.13 -6.35 -4.50
N PHE A 196 13.48 -5.19 -3.93
CA PHE A 196 13.54 -4.92 -2.50
C PHE A 196 12.92 -3.56 -2.19
N SER A 197 12.18 -3.48 -1.07
CA SER A 197 11.57 -2.23 -0.58
C SER A 197 12.51 -1.40 0.30
N ARG A 198 13.54 -2.04 0.88
CA ARG A 198 14.54 -1.44 1.77
C ARG A 198 15.97 -1.74 1.31
N ILE A 199 16.86 -0.76 1.50
CA ILE A 199 18.25 -0.83 1.04
C ILE A 199 19.09 -1.82 1.86
N ASP A 200 18.82 -1.95 3.15
CA ASP A 200 19.46 -2.93 4.05
C ASP A 200 19.25 -4.37 3.56
N SER A 201 18.02 -4.66 3.13
CA SER A 201 17.62 -5.96 2.60
C SER A 201 18.28 -6.24 1.25
N TYR A 202 18.36 -5.23 0.39
CA TYR A 202 19.07 -5.32 -0.89
C TYR A 202 20.57 -5.55 -0.71
N GLN A 203 21.23 -4.80 0.18
CA GLN A 203 22.65 -4.94 0.48
C GLN A 203 22.96 -6.32 1.05
N LYS A 204 22.13 -6.80 1.97
CA LYS A 204 22.27 -8.12 2.56
C LYS A 204 22.09 -9.23 1.54
N HIS A 205 21.20 -9.02 0.56
CA HIS A 205 21.08 -9.90 -0.58
C HIS A 205 22.35 -9.90 -1.44
N LEU A 206 22.91 -8.73 -1.78
CA LEU A 206 24.18 -8.64 -2.51
C LEU A 206 25.32 -9.35 -1.78
N GLU A 207 25.40 -9.18 -0.45
CA GLU A 207 26.41 -9.81 0.39
C GLU A 207 26.25 -11.34 0.46
N LEU A 208 25.05 -11.82 0.82
CA LEU A 208 24.82 -13.24 1.09
C LEU A 208 24.68 -14.09 -0.18
N ILE A 209 24.11 -13.53 -1.25
CA ILE A 209 23.81 -14.27 -2.49
C ILE A 209 24.88 -14.04 -3.56
N HIS A 210 25.43 -12.82 -3.64
CA HIS A 210 26.41 -12.45 -4.67
C HIS A 210 27.83 -12.27 -4.14
N GLY A 211 28.05 -12.40 -2.82
CA GLY A 211 29.36 -12.25 -2.21
C GLY A 211 29.94 -10.83 -2.32
N GLU A 212 29.11 -9.82 -2.62
CA GLU A 212 29.57 -8.45 -2.81
C GLU A 212 29.69 -7.71 -1.48
N LYS A 213 30.66 -6.80 -1.41
CA LYS A 213 30.75 -5.89 -0.25
C LYS A 213 29.52 -4.98 -0.22
N PRO A 214 28.95 -4.71 0.97
CA PRO A 214 27.81 -3.82 1.08
C PRO A 214 28.13 -2.46 0.46
N ILE A 215 27.22 -1.96 -0.37
CA ILE A 215 27.36 -0.64 -0.99
C ILE A 215 27.48 0.40 0.12
N ARG A 216 28.60 1.12 0.16
CA ARG A 216 28.75 2.25 1.08
C ARG A 216 27.78 3.34 0.64
N LEU A 217 26.77 3.62 1.48
CA LEU A 217 25.80 4.66 1.20
C LEU A 217 26.42 6.03 1.46
N THR A 218 26.30 6.92 0.48
CA THR A 218 26.52 8.35 0.63
C THR A 218 25.25 8.96 1.20
N ARG A 219 25.35 9.50 2.42
CA ARG A 219 24.21 10.04 3.17
C ARG A 219 24.05 11.53 2.91
N ILE A 220 22.93 11.89 2.30
CA ILE A 220 22.53 13.28 2.07
C ILE A 220 21.42 13.62 3.07
N LEU A 221 21.72 14.49 4.03
CA LEU A 221 20.78 14.93 5.04
C LEU A 221 20.31 16.37 4.74
N ILE A 222 19.01 16.56 4.62
CA ILE A 222 18.36 17.84 4.38
C ILE A 222 17.61 18.23 5.65
N LEU A 223 17.88 19.42 6.18
CA LEU A 223 17.19 19.97 7.35
C LEU A 223 16.24 21.08 6.91
N GLY A 224 14.94 20.89 7.09
CA GLY A 224 13.88 21.86 6.77
C GLY A 224 13.04 21.48 5.53
N GLY A 225 11.72 21.44 5.71
CA GLY A 225 10.73 21.15 4.66
C GLY A 225 10.15 22.38 3.95
N GLY A 226 10.85 23.52 3.96
CA GLY A 226 10.42 24.76 3.28
C GLY A 226 10.79 24.78 1.79
N PHE A 227 10.73 25.97 1.16
CA PHE A 227 11.02 26.16 -0.27
C PHE A 227 12.35 25.55 -0.71
N ALA A 228 13.44 25.93 -0.05
CA ALA A 228 14.79 25.46 -0.42
C ALA A 228 14.94 23.95 -0.22
N GLY A 229 14.49 23.43 0.93
CA GLY A 229 14.61 22.00 1.24
C GLY A 229 13.83 21.11 0.28
N ILE A 230 12.60 21.50 -0.08
CA ILE A 230 11.78 20.77 -1.05
C ILE A 230 12.35 20.85 -2.46
N GLU A 231 12.81 22.02 -2.89
CA GLU A 231 13.37 22.16 -4.24
C GLU A 231 14.64 21.31 -4.40
N VAL A 232 15.56 21.37 -3.43
CA VAL A 232 16.76 20.53 -3.47
C VAL A 232 16.41 19.04 -3.36
N LEU A 233 15.45 18.67 -2.51
CA LEU A 233 14.97 17.28 -2.44
C LEU A 233 14.47 16.79 -3.82
N ARG A 234 13.69 17.60 -4.54
CA ARG A 234 13.19 17.25 -5.88
C ARG A 234 14.34 17.04 -6.87
N GLN A 235 15.31 17.96 -6.89
CA GLN A 235 16.43 17.88 -7.81
C GLN A 235 17.35 16.69 -7.51
N ILE A 236 17.71 16.45 -6.24
CA ILE A 236 18.56 15.33 -5.84
C ILE A 236 17.85 13.99 -6.10
N GLN A 237 16.56 13.87 -5.77
CA GLN A 237 15.82 12.64 -6.09
C GLN A 237 15.75 12.37 -7.59
N LYS A 238 15.64 13.41 -8.43
CA LYS A 238 15.64 13.28 -9.89
C LYS A 238 17.03 12.87 -10.41
N ALA A 239 18.09 13.53 -9.94
CA ALA A 239 19.46 13.26 -10.37
C ALA A 239 19.92 11.84 -9.98
N PHE A 240 19.58 11.39 -8.77
CA PHE A 240 20.01 10.12 -8.22
C PHE A 240 18.89 9.08 -8.19
N GLN A 241 17.89 9.20 -9.07
CA GLN A 241 16.69 8.34 -9.04
C GLN A 241 17.04 6.85 -9.04
N ASN A 242 18.02 6.45 -9.85
CA ASN A 242 18.46 5.06 -10.03
C ASN A 242 19.75 4.71 -9.26
N ASP A 243 20.36 5.67 -8.56
CA ASP A 243 21.61 5.43 -7.83
C ASP A 243 21.31 4.85 -6.45
N ILE A 244 21.55 3.56 -6.27
CA ILE A 244 21.30 2.83 -5.02
C ILE A 244 22.34 3.15 -3.93
N GLY A 245 23.44 3.83 -4.26
CA GLY A 245 24.45 4.31 -3.33
C GLY A 245 24.04 5.57 -2.57
N MET A 246 22.96 6.25 -2.97
CA MET A 246 22.52 7.50 -2.33
C MET A 246 21.40 7.27 -1.29
N ASP A 247 21.66 7.67 -0.04
CA ASP A 247 20.66 7.68 1.04
C ASP A 247 20.23 9.12 1.36
N ILE A 248 19.06 9.50 0.87
CA ILE A 248 18.54 10.87 0.99
C ILE A 248 17.54 10.90 2.14
N THR A 249 17.75 11.80 3.10
CA THR A 249 16.87 11.98 4.26
C THR A 249 16.53 13.45 4.41
N LEU A 250 15.25 13.77 4.62
CA LEU A 250 14.79 15.09 5.01
C LEU A 250 14.20 15.06 6.42
N VAL A 251 14.61 16.01 7.25
CA VAL A 251 14.07 16.24 8.60
C VAL A 251 13.30 17.56 8.59
N SER A 252 12.07 17.56 9.09
CA SER A 252 11.29 18.79 9.27
C SER A 252 10.41 18.67 10.51
N ARG A 253 10.22 19.77 11.22
CA ARG A 253 9.30 19.85 12.38
C ARG A 253 7.86 19.58 11.95
N ASP A 254 7.49 20.10 10.79
CA ASP A 254 6.15 20.01 10.22
C ASP A 254 6.12 18.99 9.09
N ASN A 255 4.99 18.29 8.96
CA ASN A 255 4.73 17.32 7.90
C ASN A 255 4.01 17.91 6.67
N PHE A 256 3.94 19.25 6.59
CA PHE A 256 3.39 20.00 5.47
C PHE A 256 4.37 21.09 5.02
N PHE A 257 4.36 21.37 3.73
CA PHE A 257 4.95 22.55 3.14
C PHE A 257 3.95 23.70 3.24
N LEU A 258 4.42 24.88 3.66
CA LEU A 258 3.63 26.10 3.75
C LEU A 258 4.06 27.06 2.64
N PHE A 259 3.13 27.47 1.78
CA PHE A 259 3.37 28.49 0.78
C PHE A 259 3.31 29.88 1.42
N THR A 260 4.40 30.26 2.08
CA THR A 260 4.52 31.50 2.85
C THR A 260 4.19 32.80 2.09
N PRO A 261 4.35 32.91 0.75
CA PRO A 261 3.95 34.12 0.03
C PRO A 261 2.46 34.47 0.18
N MET A 262 1.60 33.50 0.49
CA MET A 262 0.15 33.74 0.67
C MET A 262 -0.29 33.96 2.13
N LEU A 263 0.66 34.12 3.05
CA LEU A 263 0.32 34.41 4.46
C LEU A 263 -0.46 35.72 4.65
N PRO A 264 -0.19 36.81 3.91
CA PRO A 264 -1.00 38.03 3.99
C PRO A 264 -2.49 37.78 3.70
N GLU A 265 -2.81 36.99 2.68
CA GLU A 265 -4.17 36.66 2.25
C GLU A 265 -4.89 35.74 3.25
N ILE A 266 -4.15 34.88 3.95
CA ILE A 266 -4.69 34.12 5.08
C ILE A 266 -5.02 35.05 6.24
N SER A 267 -4.13 36.01 6.52
CA SER A 267 -4.28 36.92 7.66
C SER A 267 -5.45 37.89 7.49
N SER A 268 -5.74 38.31 6.25
CA SER A 268 -6.93 39.11 5.92
C SER A 268 -8.22 38.28 5.82
N GLY A 269 -8.14 36.95 5.90
CA GLY A 269 -9.28 36.06 5.78
C GLY A 269 -9.77 35.79 4.34
N MET A 270 -9.09 36.32 3.32
CA MET A 270 -9.45 36.11 1.91
C MET A 270 -9.29 34.64 1.48
N ILE A 271 -8.38 33.92 2.11
CA ILE A 271 -8.08 32.51 1.79
C ILE A 271 -8.11 31.68 3.08
N GLU A 272 -8.54 30.42 2.97
CA GLU A 272 -8.41 29.47 4.07
C GLU A 272 -7.04 28.79 4.09
N THR A 273 -6.53 28.51 5.29
CA THR A 273 -5.24 27.85 5.53
C THR A 273 -5.01 26.60 4.69
N ARG A 274 -6.05 25.77 4.50
CA ARG A 274 -5.95 24.51 3.73
C ARG A 274 -5.48 24.71 2.29
N HIS A 275 -5.66 25.91 1.72
CA HIS A 275 -5.30 26.23 0.34
C HIS A 275 -3.82 26.60 0.15
N ILE A 276 -3.08 26.82 1.24
CA ILE A 276 -1.66 27.20 1.18
C ILE A 276 -0.74 26.15 1.82
N VAL A 277 -1.29 24.98 2.16
CA VAL A 277 -0.55 23.87 2.77
C VAL A 277 -0.58 22.64 1.87
N THR A 278 0.58 22.02 1.71
CA THR A 278 0.74 20.78 0.94
C THR A 278 1.40 19.72 1.79
N PRO A 279 0.80 18.53 2.01
CA PRO A 279 1.45 17.47 2.79
C PRO A 279 2.82 17.10 2.21
N LEU A 280 3.89 17.14 3.02
CA LEU A 280 5.26 16.95 2.53
C LEU A 280 5.44 15.63 1.80
N ARG A 281 4.74 14.57 2.24
CA ARG A 281 4.78 13.22 1.66
C ARG A 281 4.60 13.16 0.14
N VAL A 282 3.94 14.14 -0.48
CA VAL A 282 3.75 14.16 -1.94
C VAL A 282 5.03 14.45 -2.72
N PHE A 283 6.04 15.03 -2.06
CA PHE A 283 7.35 15.33 -2.66
C PHE A 283 8.36 14.18 -2.52
N PHE A 284 8.01 13.09 -1.81
CA PHE A 284 8.92 11.99 -1.50
C PHE A 284 8.67 10.79 -2.41
N ASN A 285 9.69 10.44 -3.20
CA ASN A 285 9.68 9.24 -4.04
C ASN A 285 10.51 8.13 -3.40
N ARG A 286 11.79 8.40 -3.13
CA ARG A 286 12.75 7.45 -2.53
C ARG A 286 13.37 7.93 -1.23
N ALA A 287 13.32 9.23 -0.94
CA ALA A 287 13.90 9.80 0.26
C ALA A 287 13.14 9.38 1.54
N LYS A 288 13.85 9.39 2.66
CA LYS A 288 13.29 9.21 4.00
C LYS A 288 12.82 10.56 4.55
N PHE A 289 11.74 10.54 5.31
CA PHE A 289 11.22 11.70 6.00
C PHE A 289 11.20 11.45 7.51
N TYR A 290 11.70 12.40 8.29
CA TYR A 290 11.53 12.46 9.73
C TYR A 290 10.72 13.71 10.09
N GLU A 291 9.54 13.52 10.67
CA GLU A 291 8.83 14.58 11.38
C GLU A 291 9.47 14.73 12.77
N ALA A 292 10.43 15.65 12.89
CA ALA A 292 11.26 15.80 14.07
C ALA A 292 11.84 17.21 14.17
N ASP A 293 12.13 17.61 15.40
CA ASP A 293 12.89 18.82 15.72
C ASP A 293 14.39 18.54 15.59
N VAL A 294 15.14 19.54 15.11
CA VAL A 294 16.61 19.50 15.08
C VAL A 294 17.10 20.16 16.35
N GLU A 295 17.79 19.38 17.20
CA GLU A 295 18.27 19.85 18.50
C GLU A 295 19.69 20.41 18.41
N SER A 296 20.57 19.71 17.69
CA SER A 296 21.96 20.14 17.51
C SER A 296 22.56 19.62 16.21
N ILE A 297 23.51 20.40 15.69
CA ILE A 297 24.29 20.07 14.49
C ILE A 297 25.76 20.08 14.89
N ASP A 298 26.40 18.92 14.76
CA ASP A 298 27.81 18.70 15.07
C ASP A 298 28.56 18.47 13.74
N LEU A 299 29.22 19.53 13.28
CA LEU A 299 29.91 19.55 11.98
C LEU A 299 31.20 18.74 12.00
N ASP A 300 31.87 18.65 13.15
CA ASP A 300 33.14 17.95 13.32
C ASP A 300 32.94 16.44 13.22
N ASN A 301 31.92 15.92 13.91
CA ASN A 301 31.58 14.49 13.88
C ASN A 301 30.58 14.13 12.77
N LYS A 302 30.16 15.11 11.95
CA LYS A 302 29.18 14.99 10.86
C LYS A 302 27.89 14.29 11.28
N GLN A 303 27.29 14.82 12.34
CA GLN A 303 26.07 14.27 12.92
C GLN A 303 25.07 15.35 13.33
N VAL A 304 23.78 14.99 13.27
CA VAL A 304 22.67 15.84 13.68
C VAL A 304 21.85 15.09 14.71
N VAL A 305 21.56 15.73 15.85
CA VAL A 305 20.65 15.19 16.85
C VAL A 305 19.25 15.70 16.52
N ILE A 306 18.31 14.76 16.37
CA ILE A 306 16.90 15.06 16.15
C ILE A 306 16.06 14.50 17.29
N SER A 307 14.94 15.14 17.61
CA SER A 307 13.99 14.65 18.60
C SER A 307 12.60 14.55 17.96
N HIS A 308 11.87 13.48 18.26
CA HIS A 308 10.47 13.40 17.86
C HIS A 308 9.58 13.07 19.06
N ARG A 309 8.39 13.65 19.03
CA ARG A 309 7.31 13.42 20.01
C ARG A 309 6.67 12.06 19.81
N ILE A 310 6.40 11.36 20.91
CA ILE A 310 5.57 10.16 20.98
C ILE A 310 4.25 10.52 21.65
N GLY A 311 3.11 10.20 21.03
CA GLY A 311 1.78 10.51 21.55
C GLY A 311 1.03 11.60 20.77
N LYS A 312 0.05 12.26 21.40
CA LYS A 312 -0.75 13.30 20.74
C LYS A 312 0.06 14.58 20.52
N GLN A 313 -0.17 15.27 19.41
CA GLN A 313 0.55 16.50 19.06
C GLN A 313 0.36 17.62 20.11
N THR A 314 -0.79 17.67 20.77
CA THR A 314 -1.09 18.67 21.81
C THR A 314 -0.65 18.28 23.21
N ASN A 315 -0.31 17.01 23.45
CA ASN A 315 0.17 16.51 24.73
C ASN A 315 1.07 15.27 24.51
N PRO A 316 2.35 15.48 24.17
CA PRO A 316 3.28 14.39 23.94
C PRO A 316 3.55 13.65 25.25
N ILE A 317 3.62 12.32 25.17
CA ILE A 317 3.89 11.43 26.29
C ILE A 317 5.40 11.41 26.59
N GLU A 318 6.21 11.39 25.53
CA GLU A 318 7.67 11.30 25.61
C GLU A 318 8.31 11.95 24.38
N TRP A 319 9.58 12.34 24.51
CA TRP A 319 10.43 12.76 23.40
C TRP A 319 11.56 11.76 23.20
N ARG A 320 11.75 11.32 21.95
CA ARG A 320 12.79 10.34 21.61
C ARG A 320 13.82 10.93 20.69
N SER A 321 15.07 10.94 21.15
CA SER A 321 16.21 11.48 20.40
C SER A 321 16.89 10.42 19.53
N HIS A 322 17.35 10.85 18.36
CA HIS A 322 18.10 10.04 17.40
C HIS A 322 19.29 10.83 16.86
N ILE A 323 20.37 10.13 16.57
CA ILE A 323 21.56 10.71 15.94
C ILE A 323 21.57 10.29 14.47
N LEU A 324 21.55 11.27 13.57
CA LEU A 324 21.66 11.08 12.13
C LEU A 324 23.04 11.48 11.66
N LYS A 325 23.80 10.54 11.09
CA LYS A 325 25.09 10.83 10.43
C LYS A 325 24.88 11.23 8.99
N TYR A 326 25.74 12.10 8.47
CA TYR A 326 25.69 12.54 7.08
C TYR A 326 27.08 12.57 6.43
N ASP A 327 27.11 12.45 5.10
CA ASP A 327 28.28 12.79 4.29
C ASP A 327 28.11 14.19 3.70
N TYR A 328 26.89 14.54 3.30
CA TYR A 328 26.48 15.88 2.86
C TYR A 328 25.32 16.38 3.70
N LEU A 329 25.43 17.62 4.20
CA LEU A 329 24.39 18.29 4.97
C LEU A 329 23.90 19.52 4.21
N LEU A 330 22.59 19.60 3.99
CA LEU A 330 21.90 20.80 3.54
C LEU A 330 21.12 21.40 4.71
N ILE A 331 21.42 22.65 5.05
CA ILE A 331 20.71 23.40 6.08
C ILE A 331 19.73 24.35 5.39
N ALA A 332 18.45 24.00 5.43
CA ALA A 332 17.34 24.76 4.84
C ALA A 332 16.23 25.03 5.89
N LEU A 333 16.64 25.26 7.15
CA LEU A 333 15.76 25.46 8.31
C LEU A 333 14.96 26.77 8.28
N GLY A 334 15.28 27.67 7.34
CA GLY A 334 14.63 28.97 7.22
C GLY A 334 15.16 29.96 8.26
N SER A 335 14.28 30.78 8.80
CA SER A 335 14.60 31.81 9.80
C SER A 335 13.42 32.02 10.74
N GLU A 336 13.66 32.72 11.85
CA GLU A 336 12.62 33.15 12.79
C GLU A 336 12.39 34.66 12.70
N THR A 337 11.36 35.17 13.37
CA THR A 337 11.10 36.61 13.43
C THR A 337 12.08 37.24 14.42
N ASN A 338 12.81 38.26 14.00
CA ASN A 338 13.70 39.01 14.88
C ASN A 338 12.99 40.26 15.41
N PHE A 339 12.88 40.37 16.73
CA PHE A 339 12.28 41.53 17.41
C PHE A 339 13.32 42.61 17.79
N PHE A 340 14.60 42.42 17.46
CA PHE A 340 15.68 43.39 17.68
C PHE A 340 15.80 43.89 19.13
N GLY A 341 15.53 43.03 20.12
CA GLY A 341 15.59 43.37 21.55
C GLY A 341 14.37 44.14 22.07
N MET A 342 13.32 44.32 21.27
CA MET A 342 12.08 44.96 21.69
C MET A 342 11.14 43.97 22.40
N ASP A 343 11.31 43.81 23.71
CA ASP A 343 10.52 42.90 24.53
C ASP A 343 9.01 43.14 24.44
N GLY A 344 8.59 44.41 24.33
CA GLY A 344 7.19 44.77 24.15
C GLY A 344 6.60 44.18 22.86
N ALA A 345 7.33 44.30 21.75
CA ALA A 345 6.93 43.74 20.47
C ALA A 345 6.92 42.20 20.53
N ALA A 346 7.92 41.57 21.14
CA ALA A 346 7.95 40.11 21.28
C ALA A 346 6.77 39.55 22.10
N LYS A 347 6.27 40.31 23.08
CA LYS A 347 5.14 39.91 23.94
C LYS A 347 3.76 40.24 23.34
N GLN A 348 3.67 41.25 22.47
CA GLN A 348 2.38 41.81 22.04
C GLN A 348 2.10 41.71 20.53
N ALA A 349 3.12 41.53 19.69
CA ALA A 349 2.93 41.49 18.24
C ALA A 349 2.63 40.08 17.73
N PHE A 350 1.73 40.00 16.76
CA PHE A 350 1.52 38.79 15.96
C PHE A 350 2.56 38.70 14.85
N THR A 351 2.97 37.47 14.49
CA THR A 351 3.98 37.24 13.43
C THR A 351 3.37 36.53 12.22
N LEU A 352 3.77 36.94 11.01
CA LEU A 352 3.37 36.31 9.76
C LEU A 352 4.47 35.38 9.25
N LYS A 353 4.73 34.27 9.97
CA LYS A 353 5.80 33.33 9.59
C LYS A 353 5.38 31.86 9.59
N ASN A 354 5.10 31.28 10.76
CA ASN A 354 5.03 29.81 10.87
C ASN A 354 3.79 29.26 11.60
N ARG A 355 2.93 30.09 12.19
CA ARG A 355 1.83 29.61 13.03
C ARG A 355 0.46 29.84 12.40
N LEU A 356 0.00 28.83 11.65
CA LEU A 356 -1.39 28.69 11.23
C LEU A 356 -2.38 28.69 12.42
N LEU A 357 -1.89 28.39 13.64
CA LEU A 357 -2.62 28.51 14.91
C LEU A 357 -3.05 29.95 15.25
N ASP A 358 -2.37 30.97 14.72
CA ASP A 358 -2.73 32.36 14.98
C ASP A 358 -3.97 32.80 14.20
N ARG A 359 -4.46 32.06 13.19
CA ARG A 359 -5.73 32.43 12.52
C ARG A 359 -6.91 32.43 13.49
N LYS A 360 -6.94 31.49 14.45
CA LYS A 360 -7.96 31.52 15.52
C LYS A 360 -7.77 32.73 16.42
N HIS A 361 -6.54 33.16 16.71
CA HIS A 361 -6.31 34.32 17.57
C HIS A 361 -6.53 35.65 16.84
N LEU A 362 -6.07 35.82 15.60
CA LEU A 362 -6.22 37.05 14.81
C LEU A 362 -7.70 37.36 14.52
N ILE A 363 -8.47 36.36 14.06
CA ILE A 363 -9.89 36.54 13.72
C ILE A 363 -10.75 36.71 14.97
N ILE A 364 -10.36 36.17 16.13
CA ILE A 364 -11.10 36.36 17.40
C ILE A 364 -10.74 37.69 18.07
N HIS A 365 -9.52 38.22 17.88
CA HIS A 365 -9.09 39.46 18.52
C HIS A 365 -9.39 40.73 17.71
N LEU A 366 -9.33 40.71 16.37
CA LEU A 366 -9.64 41.90 15.56
C LEU A 366 -11.07 42.45 15.80
N PRO A 367 -12.14 41.62 15.88
CA PRO A 367 -13.48 42.11 16.21
C PRO A 367 -13.58 42.70 17.63
N LYS A 368 -12.79 42.18 18.59
CA LYS A 368 -12.79 42.68 19.97
C LYS A 368 -12.17 44.08 20.12
N TYR A 369 -11.28 44.46 19.21
CA TYR A 369 -10.73 45.82 19.16
C TYR A 369 -11.63 46.77 18.37
N ASP A 370 -12.35 46.26 17.36
CA ASP A 370 -13.33 47.04 16.61
C ASP A 370 -14.56 47.39 17.49
N GLU A 371 -15.04 46.45 18.31
CA GLU A 371 -16.13 46.70 19.27
C GLU A 371 -15.75 47.65 20.42
N SER A 372 -14.47 47.79 20.76
CA SER A 372 -13.99 48.72 21.80
C SER A 372 -13.65 50.11 21.24
N ALA A 373 -13.30 50.21 19.96
CA ALA A 373 -13.11 51.48 19.25
C ALA A 373 -14.45 52.10 18.78
N ALA A 374 -15.52 51.32 18.68
CA ALA A 374 -16.86 51.76 18.28
C ALA A 374 -17.77 52.22 19.45
N ARG A 375 -17.27 52.31 20.69
CA ARG A 375 -18.01 52.91 21.81
C ARG A 375 -17.56 54.37 22.01
N PRO A 376 -18.46 55.37 21.87
CA PRO A 376 -18.14 56.78 22.10
C PRO A 376 -17.78 57.08 23.55
#